data_AF-A0A3A2YZN3-F1
#
_entry.id   AF-A0A3A2YZN3-F1
#
_cell.length_a   1.000
_cell.length_b   1.000
_cell.length_c   1.000
_cell.angle_alpha   90.00
_cell.angle_beta   90.00
_cell.angle_gamma   90.00
#
_symmetry.space_group_name_H-M   'P 1'
#
loop_
_entity.id
_entity.type
_entity.pdbx_description
1 polymer ?
#
loop_
_entity_poly.entity_id
_entity_poly.type
_entity_poly.pdbx_seq_one_letter_code
_entity_poly.pdbx_strand_id
1 'polypeptide(L)' 'VDEKLDASDKEKLKSEIDKVISWLDENQTATKEEYESQQKELEGVANPIMMKFYGAGGAPG' A
#
# COMPACT_ATOMS: atom_id res chain seq x y z
N VAL A 1 17.61 2.75 1.54
CA VAL A 1 16.13 2.64 1.51
C VAL A 1 15.71 1.21 1.84
N ASP A 2 16.45 0.19 1.39
CA ASP A 2 16.14 -1.21 1.65
C ASP A 2 16.22 -1.70 3.10
N GLU A 3 16.99 -1.04 3.97
CA GLU A 3 17.21 -1.50 5.36
C GLU A 3 16.14 -1.06 6.37
N LYS A 4 15.23 -0.14 6.00
CA LYS A 4 14.26 0.46 6.93
C LYS A 4 12.88 -0.20 6.94
N LEU A 5 12.66 -1.14 6.03
CA LEU A 5 11.38 -1.79 5.79
C LEU A 5 11.68 -3.29 5.74
N ASP A 6 11.13 -4.06 6.67
CA ASP A 6 11.39 -5.49 6.73
C ASP A 6 10.86 -6.20 5.47
N ALA A 7 11.45 -7.35 5.14
CA ALA A 7 11.15 -8.07 3.91
C ALA A 7 9.66 -8.47 3.83
N SER A 8 9.04 -8.78 4.98
CA SER A 8 7.62 -9.14 5.05
C SER A 8 6.73 -7.94 4.71
N ASP A 9 6.99 -6.78 5.30
CA ASP A 9 6.23 -5.57 4.99
C ASP A 9 6.41 -5.14 3.52
N LYS A 10 7.61 -5.31 2.93
CA LYS A 10 7.84 -5.08 1.49
C LYS A 10 7.05 -6.04 0.61
N GLU A 11 7.09 -7.34 0.90
CA GLU A 11 6.32 -8.34 0.13
C GLU A 11 4.83 -8.08 0.22
N LYS A 12 4.33 -7.74 1.41
CA LYS A 12 2.91 -7.43 1.62
C LYS A 12 2.49 -6.21 0.81
N LEU A 13 3.28 -5.13 0.85
CA LEU A 13 3.01 -3.92 0.07
C LEU A 13 3.01 -4.20 -1.43
N LYS A 14 4.02 -4.95 -1.92
CA LYS A 14 4.13 -5.30 -3.32
C LYS A 14 2.95 -6.16 -3.79
N SER A 15 2.57 -7.17 -3.01
CA SER A 15 1.44 -8.04 -3.32
C SER A 15 0.13 -7.27 -3.41
N GLU A 16 -0.12 -6.31 -2.52
CA GLU A 16 -1.34 -5.50 -2.56
C GLU A 16 -1.34 -4.54 -3.77
N ILE A 17 -0.18 -3.96 -4.09
CA ILE A 17 -0.02 -3.11 -5.29
C ILE A 17 -0.31 -3.92 -6.57
N ASP A 18 0.27 -5.11 -6.70
CA ASP A 18 0.07 -5.97 -7.89
C ASP A 18 -1.40 -6.39 -8.02
N LYS A 19 -2.08 -6.68 -6.90
CA LYS A 19 -3.52 -6.96 -6.86
C LYS A 19 -4.33 -5.75 -7.33
N VAL A 20 -4.02 -4.54 -6.84
CA VAL A 20 -4.73 -3.31 -7.22
C VAL A 20 -4.51 -2.99 -8.70
N ILE A 21 -3.28 -3.13 -9.21
CA ILE A 21 -2.99 -2.91 -10.64
C ILE A 21 -3.83 -3.86 -11.50
N SER A 22 -3.86 -5.14 -11.15
CA SER A 22 -4.69 -6.14 -11.86
C SER A 22 -6.18 -5.76 -11.83
N TRP A 23 -6.67 -5.32 -10.67
CA TRP A 23 -8.04 -4.84 -10.54
C TRP A 23 -8.30 -3.61 -11.41
N LEU A 24 -7.39 -2.63 -11.45
CA LEU A 24 -7.53 -1.43 -12.28
C LEU A 24 -7.59 -1.77 -13.77
N ASP A 25 -6.77 -2.73 -14.22
CA ASP A 25 -6.75 -3.20 -15.61
C ASP A 25 -8.05 -3.89 -16.01
N GLU A 26 -8.65 -4.67 -15.10
CA GLU A 26 -9.92 -5.37 -15.32
C GLU A 26 -11.16 -4.47 -15.15
N ASN A 27 -11.03 -3.38 -14.39
CA ASN A 27 -12.16 -2.55 -13.95
C ASN A 27 -12.05 -1.09 -14.45
N GLN A 28 -11.62 -0.87 -15.69
CA GLN A 28 -11.42 0.47 -16.28
C GLN A 28 -12.69 1.35 -16.35
N THR A 29 -13.86 0.74 -16.24
CA THR A 29 -15.16 1.43 -16.24
C THR A 29 -15.89 1.30 -14.90
N ALA A 30 -15.16 0.97 -13.83
CA ALA A 30 -15.73 0.93 -12.49
C ALA A 30 -16.31 2.30 -12.09
N THR A 31 -17.27 2.24 -11.19
CA THR A 31 -17.85 3.42 -10.56
C THR A 31 -16.85 4.07 -9.61
N LYS A 32 -17.09 5.34 -9.31
CA LYS A 32 -16.28 6.09 -8.34
C LYS A 32 -16.25 5.36 -6.99
N GLU A 33 -17.38 4.83 -6.55
CA GLU A 33 -17.53 4.11 -5.29
C GLU A 33 -16.68 2.85 -5.24
N GLU A 34 -16.57 2.12 -6.35
CA GLU A 34 -15.72 0.93 -6.47
C GLU A 34 -14.23 1.29 -6.43
N TYR A 35 -13.81 2.36 -7.13
CA TYR A 35 -12.44 2.87 -7.04
C TYR A 35 -12.09 3.33 -5.61
N GLU A 36 -13.00 4.05 -4.94
CA GLU A 36 -12.80 4.49 -3.55
C GLU A 36 -12.71 3.29 -2.59
N SER A 37 -13.48 2.23 -2.83
CA SER A 37 -13.36 1.00 -2.04
C SER A 37 -12.00 0.34 -2.23
N GLN A 38 -11.55 0.18 -3.48
CA GLN A 38 -10.25 -0.42 -3.78
C GLN A 38 -9.09 0.42 -3.24
N GLN A 39 -9.21 1.76 -3.30
CA GLN A 39 -8.26 2.68 -2.71
C GLN A 39 -8.16 2.49 -1.18
N LYS A 40 -9.31 2.39 -0.49
CA LYS A 40 -9.33 2.17 0.96
C LYS A 40 -8.71 0.84 1.37
N GLU A 41 -8.90 -0.22 0.58
CA GLU A 41 -8.22 -1.50 0.81
C GLU A 41 -6.70 -1.35 0.73
N LEU A 42 -6.20 -0.71 -0.33
CA LEU A 42 -4.77 -0.45 -0.51
C LEU A 42 -4.21 0.39 0.64
N GLU A 43 -4.89 1.47 1.00
CA GLU A 43 -4.50 2.37 2.10
C GLU A 43 -4.48 1.63 3.45
N GLY A 44 -5.39 0.69 3.68
CA GLY A 44 -5.42 -0.14 4.89
C GLY A 44 -4.16 -0.99 5.08
N VAL A 45 -3.48 -1.34 3.98
CA VAL A 45 -2.20 -2.06 4.00
C VAL A 45 -1.01 -1.11 3.96
N ALA A 46 -1.05 -0.12 3.07
CA ALA A 46 0.06 0.80 2.83
C ALA A 46 0.29 1.75 4.01
N ASN A 47 -0.77 2.34 4.59
CA ASN A 47 -0.61 3.36 5.64
C ASN A 47 0.13 2.84 6.89
N PRO A 48 -0.19 1.65 7.46
CA PRO A 48 0.57 1.10 8.58
C PRO A 48 2.04 0.84 8.25
N ILE A 49 2.32 0.34 7.04
CA ILE A 49 3.68 0.03 6.58
C ILE A 49 4.50 1.32 6.40
N MET A 50 3.90 2.34 5.77
CA MET A 50 4.52 3.65 5.61
C MET A 50 4.74 4.33 6.97
N MET A 51 3.79 4.21 7.91
CA MET A 51 3.96 4.73 9.26
C MET A 51 5.15 4.07 9.99
N LYS A 52 5.33 2.76 9.87
CA LYS A 52 6.51 2.07 10.41
C LYS A 52 7.80 2.56 9.74
N PHE A 53 7.80 2.69 8.42
CA PHE A 53 8.96 3.18 7.65
C PHE A 53 9.37 4.60 8.04
N TYR A 54 8.41 5.52 8.17
CA TYR A 54 8.66 6.90 8.60
C TYR A 54 8.97 6.99 10.10
N GLY A 55 8.34 6.18 10.95
CA GLY A 55 8.67 6.09 12.38
C GLY A 55 10.09 5.57 12.62
N ALA A 56 10.56 4.62 11.81
CA ALA A 56 11.96 4.18 11.79
C ALA A 56 12.93 5.23 11.21
N GLY A 57 12.40 6.28 10.56
CA GLY A 57 13.16 7.43 10.06
C GLY A 57 13.01 8.70 10.91
N GLY A 58 12.21 8.66 11.97
CA GLY A 58 11.71 9.83 12.68
C GLY A 58 11.68 9.62 14.19
N ALA A 59 12.86 9.46 14.79
CA ALA A 59 13.13 9.99 16.12
C ALA A 59 14.31 10.97 16.01
N PRO A 60 14.08 12.25 15.70
CA PRO A 60 15.00 13.30 16.07
C PRO A 60 14.71 13.69 17.53
N GLY A 61 15.63 13.40 18.44
CA GLY A 61 15.79 14.11 19.73
C GLY A 61 14.68 13.96 20.75
#